data_AF-A0A959GSG7-F1
#
_entry.id   AF-A0A959GSG7-F1
#
_cell.length_a   1.000
_cell.length_b   1.000
_cell.length_c   1.000
_cell.angle_alpha   90.00
_cell.angle_beta   90.00
_cell.angle_gamma   90.00
#
_symmetry.space_group_name_H-M   'P 1'
#
loop_
_entity.id
_entity.type
_entity.pdbx_description
1 polymer ?
#
loop_
_entity_poly.entity_id
_entity_poly.type
_entity_poly.pdbx_seq_one_letter_code
_entity_poly.pdbx_strand_id
1 'polypeptide(L)'
;MSVTSHPEIPLWIQNRIVGFFNWARNVDMILDGTIQDDPSDGPGSTMGRTLAARILRERNGLPGRRFTDLEQIDSIRGVGPGTIRDLVYSFGASADEVFRKALYESGTIYMENWPLEYFRFTIDDQQEFVSIAQDNEKLRQFVVEKVDNVCRERAVASEKCEAMLTELRTAYIDEYSNSTPIAGYALALWFYDFDADNWFSWEQIQEQTIAYFDHNSNTYPWFMSLNLFKGFRNRGIISPGICPACLPVVVNWAEQAVTFWVSALYD
;
A
#
# COMPACT_ATOMS: atom_id res chain seq x y z
N MET A 1 -9.58 -7.95 20.25
CA MET A 1 -10.24 -7.44 19.03
C MET A 1 -10.48 -5.96 19.28
N SER A 2 -9.90 -5.09 18.46
CA SER A 2 -10.10 -3.64 18.58
C SER A 2 -11.49 -3.33 18.03
N VAL A 3 -12.38 -2.79 18.86
CA VAL A 3 -13.66 -2.25 18.43
C VAL A 3 -13.35 -0.92 17.74
N THR A 4 -13.86 -0.69 16.54
CA THR A 4 -13.66 0.58 15.83
C THR A 4 -14.32 1.70 16.62
N SER A 5 -13.53 2.66 17.11
CA SER A 5 -14.07 3.86 17.79
C SER A 5 -14.74 4.82 16.81
N HIS A 6 -14.31 4.78 15.55
CA HIS A 6 -14.89 5.51 14.43
C HIS A 6 -15.31 4.52 13.33
N PRO A 7 -16.55 3.99 13.33
CA PRO A 7 -16.98 2.97 12.36
C PRO A 7 -16.97 3.47 10.91
N GLU A 8 -17.01 4.79 10.70
CA GLU A 8 -16.92 5.45 9.40
C GLU A 8 -15.49 5.53 8.83
N ILE A 9 -14.46 5.36 9.68
CA ILE A 9 -13.06 5.41 9.27
C ILE A 9 -12.53 3.97 9.17
N PRO A 10 -11.97 3.52 8.04
CA PRO A 10 -11.31 2.23 7.93
C PRO A 10 -10.31 1.98 9.07
N LEU A 11 -10.38 0.82 9.72
CA LEU A 11 -9.56 0.50 10.89
C LEU A 11 -8.05 0.67 10.63
N TRP A 12 -7.59 0.36 9.42
CA TRP A 12 -6.19 0.52 9.05
C TRP A 12 -5.74 1.98 9.04
N ILE A 13 -6.60 2.92 8.64
CA ILE A 13 -6.32 4.37 8.71
C ILE A 13 -6.25 4.80 10.17
N GLN A 14 -7.18 4.34 11.02
CA GLN A 14 -7.13 4.60 12.47
C GLN A 14 -5.81 4.11 13.07
N ASN A 15 -5.39 2.89 12.72
CA ASN A 15 -4.13 2.31 13.18
C ASN A 15 -2.91 3.08 12.68
N ARG A 16 -2.95 3.65 11.46
CA ARG A 16 -1.89 4.54 10.92
C ARG A 16 -1.79 5.84 11.71
N ILE A 17 -2.92 6.49 11.98
CA ILE A 17 -2.96 7.71 12.79
C ILE A 17 -2.40 7.42 14.20
N VAL A 18 -2.89 6.38 14.87
CA VAL A 18 -2.43 5.96 16.19
C VAL A 18 -0.93 5.61 16.18
N GLY A 19 -0.49 4.86 15.17
CA GLY A 19 0.91 4.48 14.96
C GLY A 19 1.83 5.68 14.82
N PHE A 20 1.45 6.65 13.99
CA PHE A 20 2.18 7.90 13.78
C PHE A 20 2.41 8.65 15.10
N PHE A 21 1.35 8.91 15.87
CA PHE A 21 1.48 9.64 17.14
C PHE A 21 2.23 8.86 18.22
N ASN A 22 2.16 7.52 18.19
CA ASN A 22 2.95 6.67 19.08
C ASN A 22 4.45 6.64 18.71
N TRP A 23 4.78 6.83 17.43
CA TRP A 23 6.15 6.89 16.96
C TRP A 23 6.79 8.27 17.18
N ALA A 24 6.06 9.37 16.93
CA ALA A 24 6.57 10.72 17.04
C ALA A 24 7.25 11.00 18.40
N ARG A 25 8.50 11.47 18.41
CA ARG A 25 9.26 11.69 19.67
C ARG A 25 9.20 13.12 20.19
N ASN A 26 8.92 14.06 19.30
CA ASN A 26 8.85 15.48 19.61
C ASN A 26 7.80 16.15 18.71
N VAL A 27 7.56 17.43 18.96
CA VAL A 27 6.56 18.20 18.23
C VAL A 27 6.94 18.39 16.76
N ASP A 28 8.23 18.54 16.47
CA ASP A 28 8.70 18.79 15.11
C ASP A 28 8.41 17.60 14.19
N MET A 29 8.49 16.36 14.70
CA MET A 29 8.08 15.15 13.97
C MET A 29 6.57 15.06 13.69
N ILE A 30 5.74 15.80 14.43
CA ILE A 30 4.29 15.88 14.14
C ILE A 30 4.03 16.94 13.06
N LEU A 31 4.90 17.95 12.98
CA LEU A 31 4.75 19.15 12.15
C LEU A 31 5.69 19.16 10.96
N ASP A 32 6.23 18.02 10.56
CA ASP A 32 7.22 17.88 9.47
C ASP A 32 6.60 17.97 8.07
N GLY A 33 5.29 18.21 7.97
CA GLY A 33 4.53 18.23 6.73
C GLY A 33 3.79 16.93 6.42
N THR A 34 3.88 15.92 7.29
CA THR A 34 3.11 14.68 7.15
C THR A 34 1.59 14.92 7.22
N ILE A 35 1.14 15.79 8.13
CA ILE A 35 -0.28 16.14 8.27
C ILE A 35 -0.61 17.29 7.31
N GLN A 36 -1.46 17.01 6.33
CA GLN A 36 -1.97 17.92 5.32
C GLN A 36 -3.42 18.31 5.63
N ASP A 37 -3.77 19.57 5.34
CA ASP A 37 -5.16 20.02 5.41
C ASP A 37 -6.00 19.34 4.33
N ASP A 38 -7.18 18.85 4.70
CA ASP A 38 -8.14 18.34 3.73
C ASP A 38 -8.64 19.50 2.83
N PRO A 39 -8.42 19.43 1.49
CA PRO A 39 -8.79 20.51 0.59
C PRO A 39 -10.30 20.76 0.51
N SER A 40 -11.13 19.85 1.01
CA SER A 40 -12.59 19.98 1.01
C SER A 40 -13.15 20.88 2.12
N ASP A 41 -12.37 21.17 3.17
CA ASP A 41 -12.81 21.99 4.33
C ASP A 41 -12.46 23.50 4.17
N GLY A 42 -11.93 23.91 3.01
CA GLY A 42 -11.41 25.26 2.79
C GLY A 42 -10.02 25.46 3.41
N PRO A 43 -9.50 26.69 3.54
CA PRO A 43 -8.24 26.93 4.26
C PRO A 43 -8.43 26.59 5.75
N GLY A 44 -8.17 25.33 6.08
CA GLY A 44 -8.14 24.82 7.44
C GLY A 44 -7.00 25.44 8.24
N SER A 45 -7.07 25.28 9.57
CA SER A 45 -5.92 25.54 10.41
C SER A 45 -5.14 24.25 10.58
N THR A 46 -4.02 24.13 9.88
CA THR A 46 -3.01 23.08 10.10
C THR A 46 -2.71 22.91 11.59
N MET A 47 -2.43 21.67 12.00
CA MET A 47 -2.13 21.35 13.40
C MET A 47 -1.03 22.27 13.96
N GLY A 48 -1.38 23.06 14.97
CA GLY A 48 -0.41 23.98 15.59
C GLY A 48 0.52 23.28 16.60
N ARG A 49 1.70 23.89 16.84
CA ARG A 49 2.69 23.47 17.85
C ARG A 49 2.08 23.23 19.24
N THR A 50 1.10 24.03 19.66
CA THR A 50 0.41 23.85 20.94
C THR A 50 -0.43 22.58 20.99
N LEU A 51 -1.13 22.23 19.90
CA LEU A 51 -1.93 21.02 19.82
C LEU A 51 -1.04 19.78 19.77
N ALA A 52 -0.01 19.79 18.91
CA ALA A 52 0.97 18.70 18.83
C ALA A 52 1.67 18.44 20.19
N ALA A 53 2.07 19.50 20.91
CA ALA A 53 2.65 19.37 22.24
C ALA A 53 1.66 18.79 23.27
N ARG A 54 0.38 19.13 23.15
CA ARG A 54 -0.69 18.57 23.99
C ARG A 54 -0.90 17.09 23.69
N ILE A 55 -0.96 16.69 22.42
CA ILE A 55 -1.11 15.29 22.03
C ILE A 55 0.03 14.44 22.61
N LEU A 56 1.28 14.88 22.48
CA LEU A 56 2.43 14.18 23.07
C LEU A 56 2.36 14.10 24.60
N ARG A 57 1.85 15.15 25.25
CA ARG A 57 1.68 15.16 26.72
C ARG A 57 0.64 14.15 27.16
N GLU A 58 -0.53 14.14 26.51
CA GLU A 58 -1.61 13.18 26.81
C GLU A 58 -1.09 11.75 26.59
N ARG A 59 -0.46 11.48 25.45
CA ARG A 59 0.16 10.17 25.17
C ARG A 59 1.10 9.73 26.28
N ASN A 60 1.99 10.61 26.73
CA ASN A 60 2.97 10.30 27.78
C ASN A 60 2.33 10.08 29.16
N GLY A 61 1.10 10.54 29.36
CA GLY A 61 0.29 10.28 30.57
C GLY A 61 -0.44 8.94 30.56
N LEU A 62 -0.59 8.29 29.39
CA LEU A 62 -1.29 7.02 29.25
C LEU A 62 -0.44 5.81 29.71
N PRO A 63 -1.08 4.68 30.09
CA PRO A 63 -0.39 3.42 30.34
C PRO A 63 0.48 2.99 29.16
N GLY A 64 1.75 2.70 29.43
CA GLY A 64 2.71 2.34 28.37
C GLY A 64 3.11 3.51 27.47
N ARG A 65 2.72 4.75 27.79
CA ARG A 65 3.05 5.98 27.05
C ARG A 65 2.64 5.94 25.58
N ARG A 66 1.47 5.35 25.30
CA ARG A 66 0.95 5.13 23.95
C ARG A 66 -0.58 5.23 23.92
N PHE A 67 -1.10 5.66 22.77
CA PHE A 67 -2.49 5.54 22.39
C PHE A 67 -2.81 4.09 21.99
N THR A 68 -4.03 3.63 22.25
CA THR A 68 -4.54 2.31 21.85
C THR A 68 -5.53 2.37 20.70
N ASP A 69 -6.18 3.51 20.50
CA ASP A 69 -7.25 3.73 19.53
C ASP A 69 -7.33 5.21 19.17
N LEU A 70 -8.11 5.51 18.12
CA LEU A 70 -8.29 6.87 17.62
C LEU A 70 -9.13 7.74 18.56
N GLU A 71 -10.05 7.16 19.34
CA GLU A 71 -10.89 7.87 20.32
C GLU A 71 -10.06 8.59 21.38
N GLN A 72 -8.97 7.97 21.84
CA GLN A 72 -8.05 8.61 22.77
C GLN A 72 -7.37 9.86 22.20
N ILE A 73 -7.26 9.97 20.87
CA ILE A 73 -6.73 11.15 20.19
C ILE A 73 -7.85 12.16 19.98
N ASP A 74 -9.02 11.71 19.52
CA ASP A 74 -10.21 12.56 19.28
C ASP A 74 -10.70 13.26 20.57
N SER A 75 -10.61 12.57 21.71
CA SER A 75 -10.98 13.11 23.02
C SER A 75 -10.02 14.17 23.58
N ILE A 76 -8.86 14.40 22.95
CA ILE A 76 -7.89 15.41 23.38
C ILE A 76 -8.47 16.79 23.09
N ARG A 77 -8.58 17.63 24.13
CA ARG A 77 -9.04 19.01 23.98
C ARG A 77 -8.30 19.70 22.83
N GLY A 78 -9.04 20.23 21.86
CA GLY A 78 -8.48 20.95 20.71
C GLY A 78 -8.24 20.07 19.48
N VAL A 79 -8.31 18.74 19.60
CA VAL A 79 -8.66 17.88 18.48
C VAL A 79 -10.16 18.02 18.27
N GLY A 80 -10.57 18.18 17.03
CA GLY A 80 -11.97 18.27 16.65
C GLY A 80 -12.18 17.68 15.26
N PRO A 81 -13.42 17.72 14.73
CA PRO A 81 -13.77 17.03 13.50
C PRO A 81 -12.88 17.38 12.30
N GLY A 82 -12.49 18.66 12.16
CA GLY A 82 -11.55 19.08 11.10
C GLY A 82 -10.19 18.41 11.22
N THR A 83 -9.61 18.37 12.43
CA THR A 83 -8.34 17.67 12.67
C THR A 83 -8.42 16.17 12.38
N ILE A 84 -9.54 15.52 12.72
CA ILE A 84 -9.74 14.11 12.37
C ILE A 84 -9.80 13.93 10.85
N ARG A 85 -10.48 14.81 10.12
CA ARG A 85 -10.50 14.78 8.65
C ARG A 85 -9.13 14.98 8.05
N ASP A 86 -8.35 15.95 8.51
CA ASP A 86 -6.97 16.19 8.07
C ASP A 86 -6.10 14.95 8.28
N LEU A 87 -6.24 14.28 9.44
CA LEU A 87 -5.56 13.03 9.72
C LEU A 87 -6.02 11.91 8.79
N VAL A 88 -7.32 11.74 8.58
CA VAL A 88 -7.86 10.74 7.64
C VAL A 88 -7.38 11.00 6.22
N TYR A 89 -7.34 12.25 5.78
CA TYR A 89 -6.82 12.66 4.48
C TYR A 89 -5.33 12.31 4.37
N SER A 90 -4.52 12.71 5.36
CA SER A 90 -3.06 12.50 5.38
C SER A 90 -2.67 11.02 5.42
N PHE A 91 -3.40 10.21 6.18
CA PHE A 91 -3.10 8.79 6.39
C PHE A 91 -4.00 7.84 5.56
N GLY A 92 -4.88 8.39 4.72
CA GLY A 92 -5.89 7.65 3.97
C GLY A 92 -5.43 7.10 2.63
N ALA A 93 -4.28 7.54 2.11
CA ALA A 93 -3.71 6.98 0.90
C ALA A 93 -3.13 5.58 1.15
N SER A 94 -3.50 4.61 0.31
CA SER A 94 -3.01 3.23 0.41
C SER A 94 -1.52 3.14 0.09
N ALA A 95 -0.86 2.08 0.56
CA ALA A 95 0.55 1.82 0.20
C ALA A 95 0.75 1.81 -1.32
N ASP A 96 -0.18 1.20 -2.07
CA ASP A 96 -0.10 1.07 -3.53
C ASP A 96 -0.20 2.44 -4.23
N GLU A 97 -1.12 3.29 -3.76
CA GLU A 97 -1.31 4.63 -4.32
C GLU A 97 -0.07 5.50 -4.09
N VAL A 98 0.43 5.50 -2.84
CA VAL A 98 1.61 6.27 -2.46
C VAL A 98 2.84 5.79 -3.23
N PHE A 99 3.04 4.48 -3.37
CA PHE A 99 4.14 3.92 -4.13
C PHE A 99 4.11 4.32 -5.60
N ARG A 100 2.96 4.14 -6.29
CA ARG A 100 2.83 4.52 -7.71
C ARG A 100 3.05 6.01 -7.90
N LYS A 101 2.47 6.84 -7.02
CA LYS A 101 2.64 8.30 -7.07
C LYS A 101 4.10 8.69 -6.89
N ALA A 102 4.78 8.13 -5.89
CA ALA A 102 6.17 8.41 -5.62
C ALA A 102 7.09 8.02 -6.79
N LEU A 103 6.84 6.88 -7.43
CA LEU A 103 7.58 6.45 -8.63
C LEU A 103 7.52 7.46 -9.78
N TYR A 104 6.34 8.05 -10.03
CA TYR A 104 6.17 9.05 -11.08
C TYR A 104 6.67 10.44 -10.67
N GLU A 105 6.38 10.90 -9.46
CA GLU A 105 6.75 12.24 -9.00
C GLU A 105 8.26 12.39 -8.78
N SER A 106 8.94 11.32 -8.38
CA SER A 106 10.40 11.30 -8.28
C SER A 106 11.11 11.18 -9.63
N GLY A 107 10.36 10.92 -10.71
CA GLY A 107 10.92 10.61 -12.02
C GLY A 107 11.69 9.29 -12.07
N THR A 108 11.38 8.35 -11.16
CA THR A 108 11.96 7.00 -11.19
C THR A 108 11.51 6.24 -12.44
N ILE A 109 10.23 6.37 -12.80
CA ILE A 109 9.73 5.89 -14.08
C ILE A 109 8.92 7.01 -14.75
N TYR A 110 8.84 6.97 -16.08
CA TYR A 110 8.14 7.98 -16.86
C TYR A 110 6.78 7.46 -17.32
N MET A 111 5.71 8.11 -16.86
CA MET A 111 4.32 7.66 -17.12
C MET A 111 3.99 7.48 -18.60
N GLU A 112 4.59 8.29 -19.49
CA GLU A 112 4.33 8.24 -20.93
C GLU A 112 4.78 6.91 -21.57
N ASN A 113 5.91 6.38 -21.11
CA ASN A 113 6.54 5.20 -21.70
C ASN A 113 6.42 3.96 -20.79
N TRP A 114 6.08 4.16 -19.52
CA TRP A 114 6.06 3.12 -18.51
C TRP A 114 4.76 3.20 -17.67
N PRO A 115 3.60 2.77 -18.23
CA PRO A 115 2.39 2.60 -17.45
C PRO A 115 2.59 1.52 -16.38
N LEU A 116 2.37 1.91 -15.12
CA LEU A 116 2.35 1.03 -13.97
C LEU A 116 0.93 1.06 -13.38
N GLU A 117 0.20 -0.01 -13.63
CA GLU A 117 -1.15 -0.19 -13.10
C GLU A 117 -1.14 -1.17 -11.94
N TYR A 118 -2.01 -0.92 -10.97
CA TYR A 118 -2.29 -1.86 -9.89
C TYR A 118 -3.78 -2.10 -9.76
N PHE A 119 -4.12 -3.32 -9.37
CA PHE A 119 -5.48 -3.76 -9.11
C PHE A 119 -5.53 -4.20 -7.66
N ARG A 120 -6.18 -3.38 -6.84
CA ARG A 120 -6.25 -3.54 -5.38
C ARG A 120 -7.63 -4.06 -4.98
N PHE A 121 -7.65 -5.11 -4.16
CA PHE A 121 -8.87 -5.75 -3.67
C PHE A 121 -8.84 -5.77 -2.14
N THR A 122 -9.69 -4.97 -1.51
CA THR A 122 -9.91 -4.98 -0.05
C THR A 122 -10.84 -6.10 0.33
N ILE A 123 -10.52 -6.79 1.42
CA ILE A 123 -11.32 -7.90 1.97
C ILE A 123 -11.80 -7.47 3.35
N ASP A 124 -13.09 -7.16 3.46
CA ASP A 124 -13.67 -6.61 4.69
C ASP A 124 -13.74 -7.64 5.82
N ASP A 125 -13.97 -8.91 5.48
CA ASP A 125 -13.99 -9.98 6.47
C ASP A 125 -12.57 -10.43 6.83
N GLN A 126 -12.21 -10.22 8.10
CA GLN A 126 -10.87 -10.54 8.58
C GLN A 126 -10.54 -12.03 8.51
N GLN A 127 -11.52 -12.91 8.72
CA GLN A 127 -11.27 -14.36 8.70
C GLN A 127 -11.03 -14.84 7.27
N GLU A 128 -11.81 -14.33 6.32
CA GLU A 128 -11.63 -14.53 4.90
C GLU A 128 -10.24 -14.05 4.46
N PHE A 129 -9.87 -12.80 4.80
CA PHE A 129 -8.56 -12.24 4.49
C PHE A 129 -7.43 -13.12 5.01
N VAL A 130 -7.46 -13.47 6.31
CA VAL A 130 -6.44 -14.33 6.93
C VAL A 130 -6.38 -15.69 6.23
N SER A 131 -7.52 -16.26 5.86
CA SER A 131 -7.57 -17.55 5.20
C SER A 131 -6.94 -17.52 3.80
N ILE A 132 -7.08 -16.43 3.06
CA ILE A 132 -6.48 -16.22 1.74
C ILE A 132 -4.99 -15.90 1.88
N ALA A 133 -4.64 -15.00 2.80
CA ALA A 133 -3.28 -14.50 2.99
C ALA A 133 -2.28 -15.54 3.50
N GLN A 134 -2.74 -16.59 4.21
CA GLN A 134 -1.87 -17.61 4.82
C GLN A 134 -1.74 -18.89 3.99
N ASP A 135 -2.47 -19.02 2.88
CA ASP A 135 -2.52 -20.24 2.09
C ASP A 135 -2.30 -19.91 0.61
N ASN A 136 -1.15 -20.34 0.08
CA ASN A 136 -0.76 -20.06 -1.30
C ASN A 136 -1.75 -20.58 -2.34
N GLU A 137 -2.46 -21.68 -2.06
CA GLU A 137 -3.47 -22.20 -3.00
C GLU A 137 -4.73 -21.34 -2.98
N LYS A 138 -5.16 -20.86 -1.81
CA LYS A 138 -6.28 -19.91 -1.71
C LYS A 138 -5.92 -18.56 -2.29
N LEU A 139 -4.71 -18.04 -2.04
CA LEU A 139 -4.21 -16.82 -2.66
C LEU A 139 -4.19 -16.97 -4.19
N ARG A 140 -3.72 -18.09 -4.71
CA ARG A 140 -3.74 -18.37 -6.15
C ARG A 140 -5.15 -18.35 -6.71
N GLN A 141 -6.09 -19.04 -6.08
CA GLN A 141 -7.48 -19.07 -6.53
C GLN A 141 -8.10 -17.67 -6.53
N PHE A 142 -7.84 -16.90 -5.48
CA PHE A 142 -8.25 -15.50 -5.39
C PHE A 142 -7.67 -14.66 -6.54
N VAL A 143 -6.35 -14.73 -6.77
CA VAL A 143 -5.67 -13.99 -7.84
C VAL A 143 -6.18 -14.40 -9.22
N VAL A 144 -6.40 -15.69 -9.48
CA VAL A 144 -6.98 -16.20 -10.74
C VAL A 144 -8.37 -15.61 -10.97
N GLU A 145 -9.24 -15.61 -9.95
CA GLU A 145 -10.57 -14.99 -10.05
C GLU A 145 -10.49 -13.50 -10.35
N LYS A 146 -9.61 -12.76 -9.64
CA LYS A 146 -9.48 -11.32 -9.84
C LYS A 146 -8.89 -10.96 -11.20
N VAL A 147 -7.92 -11.73 -11.70
CA VAL A 147 -7.38 -11.53 -13.04
C VAL A 147 -8.43 -11.83 -14.11
N ASP A 148 -9.29 -12.84 -13.94
CA ASP A 148 -10.41 -13.09 -14.86
C ASP A 148 -11.39 -11.90 -14.90
N ASN A 149 -11.75 -11.36 -13.73
CA ASN A 149 -12.60 -10.17 -13.65
C ASN A 149 -11.98 -8.97 -14.40
N VAL A 150 -10.69 -8.69 -14.15
CA VAL A 150 -9.97 -7.62 -14.84
C VAL A 150 -9.88 -7.86 -16.36
N CYS A 151 -9.67 -9.10 -16.80
CA CYS A 151 -9.70 -9.44 -18.22
C CYS A 151 -11.05 -9.14 -18.87
N ARG A 152 -12.17 -9.40 -18.17
CA ARG A 152 -13.52 -9.08 -18.66
C ARG A 152 -13.74 -7.56 -18.72
N GLU A 153 -13.35 -6.84 -17.68
CA GLU A 153 -13.44 -5.37 -17.63
C GLU A 153 -12.64 -4.70 -18.75
N ARG A 154 -11.44 -5.22 -19.03
CA ARG A 154 -10.55 -4.74 -20.09
C ARG A 154 -10.88 -5.31 -21.48
N ALA A 155 -11.93 -6.11 -21.60
CA ALA A 155 -12.32 -6.78 -22.84
C ALA A 155 -11.17 -7.55 -23.53
N VAL A 156 -10.31 -8.20 -22.72
CA VAL A 156 -9.22 -9.03 -23.22
C VAL A 156 -9.80 -10.22 -23.99
N ALA A 157 -9.22 -10.51 -25.17
CA ALA A 157 -9.63 -11.65 -25.98
C ALA A 157 -9.60 -12.95 -25.17
N SER A 158 -10.67 -13.76 -25.25
CA SER A 158 -10.87 -14.93 -24.39
C SER A 158 -9.71 -15.93 -24.41
N GLU A 159 -9.09 -16.16 -25.58
CA GLU A 159 -7.91 -17.03 -25.71
C GLU A 159 -6.72 -16.51 -24.91
N LYS A 160 -6.49 -15.19 -24.93
CA LYS A 160 -5.41 -14.55 -24.19
C LYS A 160 -5.67 -14.56 -22.68
N CYS A 161 -6.93 -14.34 -22.28
CA CYS A 161 -7.36 -14.47 -20.90
C CYS A 161 -7.11 -15.89 -20.39
N GLU A 162 -7.61 -16.92 -21.08
CA GLU A 162 -7.46 -18.31 -20.63
C GLU A 162 -5.99 -18.75 -20.54
N ALA A 163 -5.13 -18.26 -21.45
CA ALA A 163 -3.69 -18.49 -21.37
C ALA A 163 -3.09 -17.90 -20.08
N MET A 164 -3.42 -16.65 -19.72
CA MET A 164 -2.98 -16.02 -18.48
C MET A 164 -3.50 -16.77 -17.24
N LEU A 165 -4.78 -17.17 -17.24
CA LEU A 165 -5.35 -17.91 -16.12
C LEU A 165 -4.70 -19.29 -15.95
N THR A 166 -4.37 -19.97 -17.06
CA THR A 166 -3.65 -21.25 -17.03
C THR A 166 -2.24 -21.07 -16.45
N GLU A 167 -1.50 -20.05 -16.90
CA GLU A 167 -0.19 -19.72 -16.34
C GLU A 167 -0.28 -19.49 -14.82
N LEU A 168 -1.25 -18.70 -14.35
CA LEU A 168 -1.47 -18.44 -12.92
C LEU A 168 -1.84 -19.68 -12.11
N ARG A 169 -2.63 -20.61 -12.66
CA ARG A 169 -3.02 -21.85 -11.96
C ARG A 169 -1.82 -22.76 -11.70
N THR A 170 -0.77 -22.71 -12.53
CA THR A 170 0.41 -23.57 -12.39
C THR A 170 1.69 -22.84 -11.97
N ALA A 171 1.65 -21.51 -11.88
CA ALA A 171 2.82 -20.68 -11.59
C ALA A 171 3.46 -21.08 -10.25
N TYR A 172 4.77 -21.24 -10.24
CA TYR A 172 5.52 -21.26 -8.98
C TYR A 172 5.44 -19.86 -8.34
N ILE A 173 5.28 -19.81 -7.01
CA ILE A 173 5.15 -18.57 -6.24
C ILE A 173 6.40 -18.42 -5.38
N ASP A 174 7.19 -17.39 -5.67
CA ASP A 174 8.24 -16.93 -4.76
C ASP A 174 7.66 -15.92 -3.77
N GLU A 175 7.78 -16.22 -2.47
CA GLU A 175 7.26 -15.37 -1.39
C GLU A 175 8.41 -14.64 -0.67
N TYR A 176 8.25 -13.34 -0.50
CA TYR A 176 9.18 -12.48 0.24
C TYR A 176 8.40 -11.61 1.22
N SER A 177 8.82 -11.56 2.47
CA SER A 177 8.18 -10.71 3.48
C SER A 177 9.00 -9.45 3.78
N ASN A 178 8.31 -8.40 4.21
CA ASN A 178 8.92 -7.15 4.69
C ASN A 178 9.53 -7.25 6.10
N SER A 179 9.65 -8.46 6.67
CA SER A 179 10.47 -8.68 7.88
C SER A 179 11.95 -8.36 7.65
N THR A 180 12.36 -8.32 6.39
CA THR A 180 13.65 -7.84 5.90
C THR A 180 13.42 -7.02 4.62
N PRO A 181 14.40 -6.25 4.14
CA PRO A 181 14.26 -5.48 2.88
C PRO A 181 14.10 -6.34 1.61
N ILE A 182 14.11 -7.68 1.73
CA ILE A 182 14.13 -8.61 0.60
C ILE A 182 12.90 -8.45 -0.31
N ALA A 183 11.71 -8.18 0.24
CA ALA A 183 10.52 -7.94 -0.57
C ALA A 183 10.68 -6.72 -1.49
N GLY A 184 11.25 -5.63 -0.96
CA GLY A 184 11.59 -4.44 -1.74
C GLY A 184 12.62 -4.73 -2.82
N TYR A 185 13.67 -5.50 -2.50
CA TYR A 185 14.69 -5.89 -3.47
C TYR A 185 14.14 -6.78 -4.58
N ALA A 186 13.29 -7.75 -4.25
CA ALA A 186 12.67 -8.63 -5.23
C ALA A 186 11.73 -7.85 -6.18
N LEU A 187 10.99 -6.86 -5.66
CA LEU A 187 10.17 -5.98 -6.51
C LEU A 187 11.04 -5.06 -7.37
N ALA A 188 12.15 -4.54 -6.85
CA ALA A 188 13.09 -3.73 -7.64
C ALA A 188 13.71 -4.53 -8.78
N LEU A 189 14.08 -5.80 -8.52
CA LEU A 189 14.56 -6.72 -9.57
C LEU A 189 13.50 -6.96 -10.65
N TRP A 190 12.22 -7.05 -10.29
CA TRP A 190 11.15 -7.15 -11.27
C TRP A 190 11.08 -5.93 -12.20
N PHE A 191 11.32 -4.71 -11.70
CA PHE A 191 11.46 -3.53 -12.56
C PHE A 191 12.70 -3.63 -13.47
N TYR A 192 13.80 -4.18 -12.98
CA TYR A 192 15.02 -4.38 -13.76
C TYR A 192 14.87 -5.41 -14.90
N ASP A 193 13.96 -6.37 -14.75
CA ASP A 193 13.70 -7.40 -15.75
C ASP A 193 12.93 -6.87 -16.99
N PHE A 194 12.53 -5.60 -17.01
CA PHE A 194 11.91 -4.99 -18.18
C PHE A 194 12.90 -4.86 -19.33
N ASP A 195 13.96 -4.07 -19.15
CA ASP A 195 15.00 -3.88 -20.15
C ASP A 195 16.38 -3.78 -19.50
N ALA A 196 17.43 -4.07 -20.27
CA ALA A 196 18.82 -3.87 -19.84
C ALA A 196 19.20 -2.38 -19.76
N ASP A 197 18.50 -1.49 -20.50
CA ASP A 197 18.74 -0.04 -20.54
C ASP A 197 17.63 0.74 -19.82
N ASN A 198 17.39 0.41 -18.55
CA ASN A 198 16.39 1.13 -17.75
C ASN A 198 16.84 2.59 -17.49
N TRP A 199 15.92 3.54 -17.62
CA TRP A 199 16.17 4.97 -17.38
C TRP A 199 16.26 5.38 -15.90
N PHE A 200 16.43 4.42 -14.99
CA PHE A 200 16.62 4.64 -13.55
C PHE A 200 17.84 3.91 -13.01
N SER A 201 18.37 4.39 -11.87
CA SER A 201 19.43 3.70 -11.15
C SER A 201 18.89 2.63 -10.20
N TRP A 202 19.75 1.70 -9.78
CA TRP A 202 19.38 0.60 -8.91
C TRP A 202 18.93 1.13 -7.55
N GLU A 203 19.69 2.09 -7.04
CA GLU A 203 19.45 2.76 -5.76
C GLU A 203 18.10 3.47 -5.76
N GLN A 204 17.75 4.15 -6.87
CA GLN A 204 16.51 4.90 -6.96
C GLN A 204 15.29 3.99 -6.90
N ILE A 205 15.23 2.92 -7.72
CA ILE A 205 14.09 2.01 -7.68
C ILE A 205 14.04 1.21 -6.37
N GLN A 206 15.19 0.82 -5.84
CA GLN A 206 15.31 0.12 -4.56
C GLN A 206 14.77 0.95 -3.39
N GLU A 207 15.06 2.24 -3.36
CA GLU A 207 14.53 3.15 -2.33
C GLU A 207 13.00 3.20 -2.38
N GLN A 208 12.43 3.35 -3.58
CA GLN A 208 10.98 3.41 -3.77
C GLN A 208 10.29 2.09 -3.37
N THR A 209 10.85 0.95 -3.74
CA THR A 209 10.25 -0.35 -3.40
C THR A 209 10.41 -0.70 -1.93
N ILE A 210 11.52 -0.34 -1.26
CA ILE A 210 11.62 -0.48 0.20
C ILE A 210 10.57 0.40 0.89
N ALA A 211 10.47 1.67 0.49
CA ALA A 211 9.50 2.61 1.07
C ALA A 211 8.06 2.10 0.96
N TYR A 212 7.71 1.43 -0.15
CA TYR A 212 6.41 0.78 -0.32
C TYR A 212 6.14 -0.31 0.72
N PHE A 213 7.10 -1.21 0.96
CA PHE A 213 6.95 -2.27 1.97
C PHE A 213 7.06 -1.77 3.41
N ASP A 214 7.66 -0.60 3.62
CA ASP A 214 7.78 0.07 4.93
C ASP A 214 6.65 1.06 5.23
N HIS A 215 5.72 1.27 4.28
CA HIS A 215 4.63 2.25 4.38
C HIS A 215 3.80 2.11 5.66
N ASN A 216 3.63 0.88 6.13
CA ASN A 216 2.86 0.52 7.32
C ASN A 216 3.73 0.11 8.52
N SER A 217 5.05 0.37 8.48
CA SER A 217 6.02 -0.04 9.52
C SER A 217 5.68 0.45 10.94
N ASN A 218 4.96 1.57 11.06
CA ASN A 218 4.55 2.14 12.34
C ASN A 218 3.15 1.67 12.81
N THR A 219 2.52 0.72 12.14
CA THR A 219 1.18 0.21 12.49
C THR A 219 1.20 -1.23 12.97
N TYR A 220 0.07 -1.70 13.50
CA TYR A 220 -0.16 -3.11 13.72
C TYR A 220 -1.50 -3.55 13.10
N PRO A 221 -1.52 -4.63 12.31
CA PRO A 221 -0.35 -5.30 11.73
C PRO A 221 0.40 -4.36 10.76
N TRP A 222 1.72 -4.52 10.63
CA TRP A 222 2.58 -3.79 9.66
C TRP A 222 3.02 -4.66 8.48
N PHE A 223 2.73 -5.95 8.56
CA PHE A 223 3.32 -6.96 7.70
C PHE A 223 2.77 -6.86 6.28
N MET A 224 3.67 -7.00 5.32
CA MET A 224 3.38 -7.08 3.89
C MET A 224 4.24 -8.18 3.27
N SER A 225 3.67 -8.92 2.32
CA SER A 225 4.43 -9.91 1.55
C SER A 225 4.25 -9.72 0.05
N LEU A 226 5.34 -9.91 -0.69
CA LEU A 226 5.39 -10.02 -2.13
C LEU A 226 5.33 -11.49 -2.52
N ASN A 227 4.40 -11.83 -3.41
CA ASN A 227 4.20 -13.13 -4.01
C ASN A 227 4.40 -12.98 -5.52
N LEU A 228 5.55 -13.43 -6.04
CA LEU A 228 5.83 -13.38 -7.47
C LEU A 228 5.34 -14.65 -8.14
N PHE A 229 4.26 -14.54 -8.93
CA PHE A 229 3.76 -15.64 -9.75
C PHE A 229 4.62 -15.75 -11.01
N LYS A 230 5.56 -16.69 -11.00
CA LYS A 230 6.55 -16.87 -12.06
C LYS A 230 5.90 -17.44 -13.32
N GLY A 231 6.32 -16.93 -14.48
CA GLY A 231 5.86 -17.39 -15.78
C GLY A 231 4.59 -16.72 -16.30
N PHE A 232 3.95 -15.85 -15.52
CA PHE A 232 2.83 -15.04 -15.97
C PHE A 232 3.29 -14.02 -17.01
N ARG A 233 2.58 -13.93 -18.13
CA ARG A 233 2.79 -12.89 -19.14
C ARG A 233 1.54 -12.06 -19.29
N ASN A 234 1.66 -10.74 -19.20
CA ASN A 234 0.56 -9.84 -19.57
C ASN A 234 0.24 -10.00 -21.06
N ARG A 235 -1.00 -10.40 -21.38
CA ARG A 235 -1.49 -10.62 -22.75
C ARG A 235 -2.63 -9.66 -23.12
N GLY A 236 -2.76 -8.52 -22.43
CA GLY A 236 -3.70 -7.48 -22.82
C GLY A 236 -4.44 -6.78 -21.68
N ILE A 237 -4.07 -6.99 -20.41
CA ILE A 237 -4.59 -6.19 -19.29
C ILE A 237 -4.22 -4.72 -19.50
N ILE A 238 -2.98 -4.48 -19.92
CA ILE A 238 -2.50 -3.23 -20.50
C ILE A 238 -1.99 -3.49 -21.92
N SER A 239 -1.81 -2.42 -22.71
CA SER A 239 -1.36 -2.52 -24.10
C SER A 239 -0.04 -3.31 -24.22
N PRO A 240 0.16 -4.08 -25.31
CA PRO A 240 1.37 -4.87 -25.47
C PRO A 240 2.62 -3.99 -25.53
N GLY A 241 3.58 -4.28 -24.67
CA GLY A 241 4.92 -3.69 -24.61
C GLY A 241 5.91 -4.66 -23.98
N ILE A 242 7.11 -4.21 -23.65
CA ILE A 242 8.11 -5.04 -22.98
C ILE A 242 7.63 -5.27 -21.54
N CYS A 243 7.50 -6.54 -21.13
CA CYS A 243 6.97 -6.93 -19.82
C CYS A 243 7.74 -8.15 -19.27
N PRO A 244 8.17 -8.16 -18.00
CA PRO A 244 8.73 -9.34 -17.35
C PRO A 244 7.73 -10.48 -17.26
N ALA A 245 8.23 -11.71 -17.24
CA ALA A 245 7.42 -12.92 -17.14
C ALA A 245 7.06 -13.28 -15.67
N CYS A 246 6.56 -12.32 -14.90
CA CYS A 246 6.08 -12.52 -13.53
C CYS A 246 4.92 -11.57 -13.22
N LEU A 247 3.95 -12.02 -12.41
CA LEU A 247 2.95 -11.14 -11.80
C LEU A 247 3.32 -10.87 -10.34
N PRO A 248 3.69 -9.63 -9.98
CA PRO A 248 3.83 -9.24 -8.59
C PRO A 248 2.46 -9.14 -7.91
N VAL A 249 2.27 -9.91 -6.85
CA VAL A 249 1.09 -9.85 -5.99
C VAL A 249 1.50 -9.50 -4.57
N VAL A 250 0.99 -8.41 -4.03
CA VAL A 250 1.28 -7.94 -2.66
C VAL A 250 0.10 -8.23 -1.76
N VAL A 251 0.37 -8.88 -0.63
CA VAL A 251 -0.60 -9.08 0.46
C VAL A 251 -0.26 -8.07 1.56
N ASN A 252 -1.16 -7.12 1.80
CA ASN A 252 -0.99 -6.06 2.79
C ASN A 252 -1.91 -6.31 3.98
N TRP A 253 -1.33 -6.71 5.12
CA TRP A 253 -2.08 -7.09 6.30
C TRP A 253 -2.63 -5.89 7.07
N ALA A 254 -1.92 -4.76 7.03
CA ALA A 254 -2.39 -3.53 7.65
C ALA A 254 -3.72 -3.12 7.04
N GLU A 255 -3.80 -3.15 5.70
CA GLU A 255 -4.93 -2.66 4.92
C GLU A 255 -5.97 -3.75 4.58
N GLN A 256 -5.73 -5.01 4.95
CA GLN A 256 -6.52 -6.18 4.55
C GLN A 256 -6.78 -6.22 3.04
N ALA A 257 -5.71 -6.04 2.26
CA ALA A 257 -5.79 -5.91 0.82
C ALA A 257 -4.83 -6.86 0.11
N VAL A 258 -5.25 -7.33 -1.06
CA VAL A 258 -4.40 -8.02 -2.03
C VAL A 258 -4.32 -7.15 -3.28
N THR A 259 -3.11 -6.85 -3.73
CA THR A 259 -2.87 -6.01 -4.91
C THR A 259 -2.02 -6.76 -5.91
N PHE A 260 -2.35 -6.71 -7.20
CA PHE A 260 -1.41 -7.15 -8.23
C PHE A 260 -1.00 -6.02 -9.15
N TRP A 261 0.25 -6.06 -9.61
CA TRP A 261 0.88 -5.02 -10.41
C TRP A 261 1.06 -5.48 -11.85
N VAL A 262 0.69 -4.64 -12.81
CA VAL A 262 0.91 -4.88 -14.23
C VAL A 262 1.56 -3.65 -14.83
N SER A 263 2.60 -3.86 -15.62
CA SER A 263 3.35 -2.78 -16.24
C SER A 263 3.92 -3.22 -17.57
N ALA A 264 4.10 -2.25 -18.46
CA ALA A 264 4.72 -2.41 -19.78
C ALA A 264 5.67 -1.25 -20.00
N LEU A 265 6.78 -1.50 -20.69
CA LEU A 265 7.66 -0.46 -21.22
C LEU A 265 7.42 -0.33 -22.73
N TYR A 266 7.29 0.91 -23.20
CA TYR A 266 7.17 1.27 -24.61
C TYR A 266 8.37 2.13 -25.04
N ASP A 267 8.86 1.84 -26.24
CA ASP A 267 9.90 2.62 -26.92
C ASP A 267 9.34 3.90 -27.56
#